data_AF-A0A292YLR0-F1
#
_entry.id   AF-A0A292YLR0-F1
#
_cell.length_a   1.000
_cell.length_b   1.000
_cell.length_c   1.000
_cell.angle_alpha   90.00
_cell.angle_beta   90.00
_cell.angle_gamma   90.00
#
_symmetry.space_group_name_H-M   'P 1'
#
loop_
_entity.id
_entity.type
_entity.pdbx_description
1 polymer ?
#
loop_
_entity_poly.entity_id
_entity_poly.type
_entity_poly.pdbx_seq_one_letter_code
_entity_poly.pdbx_strand_id
1 'polypeptide(L)'
;MALVTKVGYFCTAGHTELGGLNAFLTKINPRLKWVRCFPTKIKEAPKLNRNYPEFPAEQEGRTGNKLVNEMVKRIRAFAVHRQFDLLLLIDDLDCRFNGSELTRENNFDSIQQRVNEAAGEVVSFEVLYASPEVTVYHRLKAL
;
A
#
# COMPACT_ATOMS: atom_id res chain seq x y z
N MET A 1 12.22 0.75 27.76
CA MET A 1 11.25 1.36 26.83
C MET A 1 10.72 0.25 25.95
N ALA A 2 9.40 0.01 25.92
CA ALA A 2 8.85 -1.01 25.03
C ALA A 2 9.14 -0.61 23.58
N LEU A 3 9.70 -1.53 22.78
CA LEU A 3 9.94 -1.31 21.36
C LEU A 3 8.57 -1.11 20.69
N VAL A 4 8.35 0.08 20.14
CA VAL A 4 7.14 0.36 19.36
C VAL A 4 7.34 -0.22 17.97
N THR A 5 6.57 -1.27 17.63
CA THR A 5 6.58 -1.88 16.30
C THR A 5 6.15 -0.85 15.26
N LYS A 6 7.01 -0.59 14.27
CA LYS A 6 6.76 0.34 13.17
C LYS A 6 6.32 -0.44 11.94
N VAL A 7 5.15 -0.07 11.42
CA VAL A 7 4.60 -0.68 10.20
C VAL A 7 4.62 0.34 9.07
N GLY A 8 5.38 0.02 8.02
CA GLY A 8 5.45 0.82 6.81
C GLY A 8 4.36 0.39 5.83
N TYR A 9 3.42 1.27 5.49
CA TYR A 9 2.31 0.92 4.60
C TYR A 9 2.36 1.64 3.24
N PHE A 10 1.96 0.91 2.21
CA PHE A 10 1.85 1.32 0.81
C PHE A 10 0.39 1.25 0.41
N CYS A 11 -0.18 2.35 -0.07
CA CYS A 11 -1.57 2.39 -0.52
C CYS A 11 -1.73 3.37 -1.67
N THR A 12 -2.75 3.16 -2.48
CA THR A 12 -3.19 4.13 -3.50
C THR A 12 -3.74 5.39 -2.81
N ALA A 13 -3.96 6.45 -3.58
CA ALA A 13 -4.46 7.70 -3.03
C ALA A 13 -5.70 8.14 -3.80
N GLY A 14 -6.89 7.89 -3.23
CA GLY A 14 -7.96 8.86 -3.35
C GLY A 14 -7.56 10.12 -2.57
N HIS A 15 -7.77 11.31 -3.12
CA HIS A 15 -7.41 12.59 -2.47
C HIS A 15 -8.12 12.77 -1.11
N THR A 16 -9.25 12.09 -0.91
CA THR A 16 -10.07 12.05 0.31
C THR A 16 -9.53 11.12 1.42
N GLU A 17 -8.56 10.27 1.11
CA GLU A 17 -8.03 9.24 2.04
C GLU A 17 -6.74 9.67 2.73
N LEU A 18 -6.21 10.84 2.36
CA LEU A 18 -5.00 11.45 2.90
C LEU A 18 -5.21 11.82 4.38
N GLY A 19 -4.90 10.87 5.25
CA GLY A 19 -5.00 10.99 6.72
C GLY A 19 -6.06 10.06 7.32
N GLY A 20 -7.15 9.81 6.60
CA GLY A 20 -8.21 8.89 7.02
C GLY A 20 -7.70 7.46 7.23
N LEU A 21 -6.86 6.97 6.32
CA LEU A 21 -6.30 5.62 6.44
C LEU A 21 -5.35 5.46 7.63
N ASN A 22 -4.49 6.46 7.89
CA ASN A 22 -3.60 6.42 9.04
C ASN A 22 -4.39 6.44 10.37
N ALA A 23 -5.41 7.30 10.44
CA ALA A 23 -6.31 7.35 11.59
C ALA A 23 -7.08 6.03 11.78
N PHE A 24 -7.53 5.41 10.69
CA PHE A 24 -8.20 4.11 10.70
C PHE A 24 -7.28 2.99 11.21
N LEU A 25 -6.06 2.87 10.66
CA LEU A 25 -5.07 1.88 11.11
C LEU A 25 -4.68 2.08 12.58
N THR A 26 -4.54 3.33 13.02
CA THR A 26 -4.29 3.68 14.43
C THR A 26 -5.45 3.27 15.33
N LYS A 27 -6.71 3.38 14.86
CA LYS A 27 -7.87 2.88 15.60
C LYS A 27 -7.90 1.36 15.69
N ILE A 28 -7.49 0.64 14.63
CA ILE A 28 -7.41 -0.83 14.63
C ILE A 28 -6.38 -1.31 15.66
N ASN A 29 -5.19 -0.70 15.66
CA ASN A 29 -4.17 -1.03 16.64
C ASN A 29 -3.34 0.22 17.02
N PRO A 30 -3.63 0.84 18.17
CA PRO A 30 -2.93 2.06 18.62
C PRO A 30 -1.53 1.78 19.18
N ARG A 31 -1.15 0.51 19.38
CA ARG A 31 0.19 0.13 19.85
C ARG A 31 1.23 0.13 18.72
N LEU A 32 0.77 0.09 17.47
CA LEU A 32 1.62 0.10 16.29
C LEU A 32 1.84 1.54 15.81
N LYS A 33 3.06 1.83 15.35
CA LYS A 33 3.38 3.08 14.68
C LYS A 33 3.25 2.91 13.17
N TRP A 34 2.16 3.42 12.62
CA TRP A 34 1.86 3.38 11.20
C TRP A 34 2.59 4.51 10.46
N VAL A 35 3.29 4.18 9.39
CA VAL A 35 4.04 5.15 8.57
C VAL A 35 3.76 4.90 7.10
N ARG A 36 3.28 5.93 6.40
CA ARG A 36 3.07 5.86 4.95
C ARG A 36 4.42 5.91 4.23
N CYS A 37 4.67 4.95 3.35
CA CYS A 37 5.93 4.84 2.60
C CYS A 37 5.97 5.65 1.28
N PHE A 38 4.88 6.34 0.92
CA PHE A 38 4.76 7.22 -0.26
C PHE A 38 4.45 8.67 0.12
N PRO A 39 5.14 9.67 -0.46
CA PRO A 39 4.58 11.00 -0.58
C PRO A 39 3.49 10.97 -1.65
N THR A 40 2.26 11.29 -1.29
CA THR A 40 1.27 11.69 -2.29
C THR A 40 1.67 13.09 -2.73
N LYS A 41 1.86 13.32 -4.05
CA LYS A 41 1.86 14.70 -4.54
C LYS A 41 0.53 15.29 -4.12
N ILE A 42 0.56 16.27 -3.22
CA ILE A 42 -0.58 17.15 -3.02
C ILE A 42 -0.79 17.79 -4.39
N LYS A 43 -1.84 17.41 -5.11
CA LYS A 43 -2.26 18.20 -6.26
C LYS A 43 -2.55 19.59 -5.71
N GLU A 44 -1.93 20.61 -6.30
CA GLU A 44 -2.35 21.99 -6.07
C GLU A 44 -3.86 22.05 -6.29
N ALA A 45 -4.57 22.79 -5.43
CA ALA A 45 -6.01 23.00 -5.58
C ALA A 45 -6.33 23.38 -7.04
N PRO A 46 -7.49 22.95 -7.58
CA PRO A 46 -7.85 23.27 -8.95
C PRO A 46 -7.66 24.76 -9.19
N LYS A 47 -6.75 25.12 -10.09
CA LYS A 47 -6.53 26.52 -10.45
C LYS A 47 -7.82 26.99 -11.12
N LEU A 48 -8.59 27.83 -10.41
CA LEU A 48 -9.94 28.28 -10.80
C LEU A 48 -10.01 28.96 -12.19
N ASN A 49 -8.88 29.33 -12.78
CA ASN A 49 -8.79 30.07 -14.05
C ASN A 49 -8.04 29.32 -15.17
N ARG A 50 -8.15 27.99 -15.25
CA ARG A 50 -7.64 27.25 -16.40
C ARG A 50 -8.78 27.01 -17.39
N ASN A 51 -8.81 27.78 -18.49
CA ASN A 51 -9.53 27.37 -19.70
C ASN A 51 -9.09 25.93 -19.99
N TYR A 52 -10.02 24.98 -19.88
CA TYR A 52 -9.77 23.54 -19.83
C TYR A 52 -8.56 23.11 -20.66
N PRO A 53 -7.40 22.81 -20.04
CA PRO A 53 -6.38 22.05 -20.73
C PRO A 53 -6.80 20.59 -20.67
N GLU A 54 -6.66 19.91 -21.80
CA GLU A 54 -6.76 18.46 -21.94
C GLU A 54 -6.26 17.76 -20.68
N PHE A 55 -7.08 16.86 -20.13
CA PHE A 55 -6.65 15.99 -19.04
C PHE A 55 -5.39 15.26 -19.50
N PRO A 56 -4.21 15.49 -18.90
CA PRO A 56 -3.06 14.68 -19.25
C PRO A 56 -3.43 13.25 -18.88
N ALA A 57 -3.39 12.36 -19.88
CA ALA A 57 -3.77 10.95 -19.79
C ALA A 57 -2.99 10.14 -18.72
N GLU A 58 -2.04 10.76 -18.02
CA GLU A 58 -1.13 10.13 -17.06
C GLU A 58 -1.45 10.39 -15.58
N GLN A 59 -2.63 10.91 -15.25
CA GLN A 59 -3.09 11.01 -13.84
C GLN A 59 -3.76 9.73 -13.35
N GLU A 60 -3.37 8.58 -13.88
CA GLU A 60 -3.86 7.28 -13.43
C GLU A 60 -3.43 7.03 -11.98
N GLY A 61 -4.42 6.75 -11.12
CA GLY A 61 -4.17 6.22 -9.79
C GLY A 61 -3.26 5.00 -9.91
N ARG A 62 -2.17 4.98 -9.15
CA ARG A 62 -1.28 3.82 -9.09
C ARG A 62 -1.97 2.72 -8.29
N THR A 63 -2.88 1.96 -8.90
CA THR A 63 -3.50 0.75 -8.34
C THR A 63 -2.80 -0.50 -8.89
N GLY A 64 -3.04 -1.65 -8.26
CA GLY A 64 -2.63 -2.92 -8.81
C GLY A 64 -1.12 -3.06 -8.96
N ASN A 65 -0.70 -3.59 -10.12
CA ASN A 65 0.71 -3.82 -10.43
C ASN A 65 1.55 -2.53 -10.42
N LYS A 66 0.96 -1.36 -10.69
CA LYS A 66 1.69 -0.09 -10.66
C LYS A 66 2.10 0.28 -9.23
N LEU A 67 1.25 -0.01 -8.25
CA LEU A 67 1.57 0.18 -6.83
C LEU A 67 2.69 -0.76 -6.38
N VAL A 68 2.58 -2.05 -6.75
CA VAL A 68 3.60 -3.06 -6.42
C VAL A 68 4.95 -2.70 -7.05
N ASN A 69 4.96 -2.29 -8.33
CA ASN A 69 6.18 -1.88 -9.02
C ASN A 69 6.88 -0.72 -8.31
N GLU A 70 6.13 0.28 -7.87
CA GLU A 70 6.69 1.41 -7.15
C GLU A 70 7.20 1.01 -5.75
N MET A 71 6.46 0.16 -5.02
CA MET A 71 6.92 -0.39 -3.74
C MET A 71 8.28 -1.10 -3.90
N VAL A 72 8.36 -2.04 -4.83
CA VAL A 72 9.59 -2.80 -5.17
C VAL A 72 10.73 -1.85 -5.55
N LYS A 73 10.46 -0.83 -6.39
CA LYS A 73 11.45 0.18 -6.77
C LYS A 73 12.03 0.90 -5.55
N ARG A 74 11.21 1.26 -4.57
CA ARG A 74 11.66 1.97 -3.35
C ARG A 74 12.44 1.07 -2.40
N ILE A 75 12.01 -0.18 -2.25
CA ILE A 75 12.75 -1.18 -1.48
C ILE A 75 14.17 -1.29 -2.04
N ARG A 76 14.30 -1.42 -3.37
CA ARG A 76 15.60 -1.52 -4.04
C ARG A 76 16.43 -0.24 -3.95
N ALA A 77 15.82 0.93 -4.18
CA ALA A 77 16.56 2.19 -4.28
C ALA A 77 16.94 2.79 -2.92
N PHE A 78 16.12 2.59 -1.89
CA PHE A 78 16.24 3.31 -0.62
C PHE A 78 16.22 2.40 0.62
N ALA A 79 16.20 1.08 0.44
CA ALA A 79 16.14 0.09 1.52
C ALA A 79 15.02 0.39 2.54
N VAL A 80 13.85 0.87 2.07
CA VAL A 80 12.77 1.34 2.96
C VAL A 80 12.30 0.28 3.95
N HIS A 81 12.42 -1.01 3.59
CA HIS A 81 12.08 -2.14 4.44
C HIS A 81 12.83 -2.14 5.78
N ARG A 82 14.07 -1.63 5.83
CA ARG A 82 14.89 -1.61 7.06
C ARG A 82 14.44 -0.62 8.12
N GLN A 83 13.49 0.26 7.78
CA GLN A 83 12.96 1.26 8.71
C GLN A 83 11.75 0.75 9.49
N PHE A 84 11.25 -0.45 9.16
CA PHE A 84 9.99 -1.00 9.62
C PHE A 84 10.15 -2.47 10.01
N ASP A 85 9.35 -2.90 10.98
CA ASP A 85 9.30 -4.31 11.40
C ASP A 85 8.37 -5.14 10.49
N LEU A 86 7.46 -4.46 9.79
CA LEU A 86 6.50 -5.02 8.85
C LEU A 86 6.25 -4.04 7.71
N LEU A 87 6.16 -4.55 6.49
CA LEU A 87 5.61 -3.84 5.35
C LEU A 87 4.17 -4.28 5.07
N LEU A 88 3.27 -3.32 4.81
CA LEU A 88 1.86 -3.58 4.52
C LEU A 88 1.49 -2.98 3.16
N LEU A 89 0.96 -3.79 2.25
CA LEU A 89 0.34 -3.32 1.00
C LEU A 89 -1.18 -3.25 1.17
N ILE A 90 -1.77 -2.09 0.92
CA ILE A 90 -3.22 -1.86 0.98
C ILE A 90 -3.69 -1.47 -0.41
N ASP A 91 -4.37 -2.39 -1.09
CA ASP A 91 -4.78 -2.21 -2.48
C ASP A 91 -5.94 -3.16 -2.82
N ASP A 92 -6.77 -2.78 -3.78
CA ASP A 92 -7.83 -3.64 -4.33
C ASP A 92 -7.28 -4.62 -5.39
N LEU A 93 -6.00 -4.46 -5.77
CA LEU A 93 -5.26 -5.23 -6.77
C LEU A 93 -6.06 -5.44 -8.06
N ASP A 94 -6.67 -4.35 -8.52
CA ASP A 94 -7.56 -4.21 -9.69
C ASP A 94 -8.74 -5.22 -9.71
N CYS A 95 -9.21 -5.69 -8.54
CA CYS A 95 -10.26 -6.70 -8.44
C CYS A 95 -9.99 -7.97 -9.29
N ARG A 96 -8.71 -8.32 -9.54
CA ARG A 96 -8.31 -9.45 -10.42
C ARG A 96 -8.66 -10.83 -9.87
N PHE A 97 -9.25 -10.88 -8.68
CA PHE A 97 -9.69 -12.11 -8.06
C PHE A 97 -11.15 -12.30 -8.41
N ASN A 98 -11.44 -13.19 -9.36
CA ASN A 98 -12.79 -13.70 -9.62
C ASN A 98 -13.30 -14.58 -8.45
N GLY A 99 -13.09 -14.16 -7.20
CA GLY A 99 -13.50 -14.87 -5.99
C GLY A 99 -12.63 -16.06 -5.55
N SER A 100 -11.64 -16.48 -6.35
CA SER A 100 -10.80 -17.66 -6.04
C SER A 100 -9.71 -17.33 -4.99
N GLU A 101 -9.75 -18.03 -3.84
CA GLU A 101 -8.76 -17.94 -2.76
C GLU A 101 -7.35 -18.37 -3.25
N LEU A 102 -7.28 -19.43 -4.06
CA LEU A 102 -6.03 -19.91 -4.67
C LEU A 102 -5.35 -18.82 -5.53
N THR A 103 -6.14 -18.04 -6.27
CA THR A 103 -5.61 -16.93 -7.08
C THR A 103 -5.05 -15.80 -6.21
N ARG A 104 -5.64 -15.58 -5.02
CA ARG A 104 -5.13 -14.59 -4.04
C ARG A 104 -3.84 -15.04 -3.40
N GLU A 105 -3.75 -16.30 -2.98
CA GLU A 105 -2.53 -16.87 -2.40
C GLU A 105 -1.37 -16.84 -3.39
N ASN A 106 -1.58 -17.31 -4.63
CA ASN A 106 -0.55 -17.26 -5.67
C ASN A 106 -0.07 -15.84 -5.98
N ASN A 107 -0.99 -14.85 -5.95
CA ASN A 107 -0.62 -13.46 -6.17
C ASN A 107 0.16 -12.90 -4.96
N PHE A 108 -0.27 -13.22 -3.74
CA PHE A 108 0.48 -12.87 -2.54
C PHE A 108 1.90 -13.43 -2.59
N ASP A 109 2.07 -14.71 -2.89
CA ASP A 109 3.38 -15.36 -2.97
C ASP A 109 4.26 -14.71 -4.06
N SER A 110 3.66 -14.37 -5.20
CA SER A 110 4.36 -13.65 -6.27
C SER A 110 4.81 -12.25 -5.81
N ILE A 111 3.97 -11.50 -5.10
CA ILE A 111 4.32 -10.18 -4.59
C ILE A 111 5.39 -10.30 -3.49
N GLN A 112 5.24 -11.23 -2.56
CA GLN A 112 6.20 -11.52 -1.49
C GLN A 112 7.57 -11.87 -2.07
N GLN A 113 7.62 -12.71 -3.10
CA GLN A 113 8.86 -13.03 -3.78
C GLN A 113 9.53 -11.77 -4.35
N ARG A 114 8.77 -10.92 -5.06
CA ARG A 114 9.30 -9.67 -5.62
C ARG A 114 9.79 -8.69 -4.55
N VAL A 115 9.14 -8.66 -3.39
CA VAL A 115 9.56 -7.88 -2.22
C VAL A 115 10.90 -8.40 -1.69
N ASN A 116 11.01 -9.71 -1.46
CA ASN A 116 12.23 -10.34 -0.96
C ASN A 116 13.41 -10.17 -1.94
N GLU A 117 13.17 -10.36 -3.24
CA GLU A 117 14.16 -10.13 -4.29
C GLU A 117 14.63 -8.67 -4.34
N ALA A 118 13.73 -7.71 -4.14
CA ALA A 118 14.09 -6.30 -4.10
C ALA A 118 14.86 -5.90 -2.84
N ALA A 119 14.60 -6.57 -1.72
CA ALA A 119 15.27 -6.34 -0.45
C ALA A 119 16.63 -7.06 -0.36
N GLY A 120 16.77 -8.20 -1.05
CA GLY A 120 17.91 -9.12 -0.90
C GLY A 120 17.84 -9.97 0.38
N GLU A 121 16.71 -9.96 1.09
CA GLU A 121 16.47 -10.66 2.34
C GLU A 121 14.97 -10.97 2.52
N VAL A 122 14.62 -11.84 3.47
CA VAL A 122 13.22 -12.12 3.79
C VAL A 122 12.63 -10.96 4.58
N VAL A 123 11.59 -10.34 4.03
CA VAL A 123 10.89 -9.21 4.64
C VAL A 123 9.55 -9.67 5.20
N SER A 124 9.27 -9.33 6.47
CA SER A 124 7.92 -9.43 7.01
C SER A 124 6.99 -8.52 6.22
N PHE A 125 6.05 -9.12 5.50
CA PHE A 125 5.19 -8.44 4.54
C PHE A 125 3.77 -9.02 4.58
N GLU A 126 2.77 -8.15 4.48
CA GLU A 126 1.35 -8.50 4.45
C GLU A 126 0.59 -7.69 3.40
N VAL A 127 -0.53 -8.23 2.92
CA VAL A 127 -1.44 -7.55 1.97
C VAL A 127 -2.83 -7.45 2.58
N LEU A 128 -3.38 -6.23 2.61
CA LEU A 128 -4.77 -5.94 2.96
C LEU A 128 -5.53 -5.60 1.68
N TYR A 129 -6.40 -6.52 1.27
CA TYR A 129 -7.23 -6.37 0.08
C TYR A 129 -8.43 -5.45 0.36
N ALA A 130 -8.51 -4.33 -0.37
CA ALA A 130 -9.63 -3.41 -0.28
C ALA A 130 -10.71 -3.77 -1.32
N SER A 131 -11.61 -4.72 -1.00
CA SER A 131 -12.74 -5.09 -1.88
C SER A 131 -14.00 -4.26 -1.58
N PRO A 132 -14.80 -3.84 -2.58
CA PRO A 132 -16.05 -3.09 -2.38
C PRO A 132 -17.17 -3.90 -1.71
N GLU A 133 -17.08 -5.23 -1.70
CA GLU A 133 -17.98 -6.08 -0.91
C GLU A 133 -17.44 -6.23 0.51
N VAL A 134 -18.29 -5.99 1.50
CA VAL A 134 -18.00 -5.85 2.95
C VAL A 134 -17.37 -7.12 3.56
N THR A 135 -16.14 -7.44 3.18
CA THR A 135 -15.34 -8.51 3.79
C THR A 135 -13.87 -8.13 3.65
N VAL A 136 -13.34 -7.44 4.67
CA VAL A 136 -11.90 -7.25 4.80
C VAL A 136 -11.30 -8.60 5.20
N TYR A 137 -10.60 -9.25 4.27
CA TYR A 137 -9.88 -10.49 4.58
C TYR A 137 -8.52 -10.14 5.17
N HIS A 138 -8.35 -10.47 6.46
CA HIS A 138 -7.09 -10.28 7.17
C HIS A 138 -6.42 -11.63 7.39
N ARG A 139 -5.21 -11.81 6.84
CA ARG A 139 -4.29 -12.83 7.32
C ARG A 139 -3.35 -12.20 8.36
N LEU A 140 -3.88 -11.76 9.50
CA LEU A 140 -3.02 -11.40 10.63
C LEU A 140 -2.57 -12.69 11.32
N LYS A 141 -1.45 -13.27 10.88
CA LYS A 141 -0.75 -14.24 11.74
C LYS A 141 -0.21 -13.44 12.94
N ALA A 142 -0.61 -13.86 14.13
CA ALA A 142 -0.38 -13.17 15.40
C ALA A 142 1.02 -12.53 15.50
N LEU A 143 1.02 -11.19 15.52
CA LEU A 143 2.15 -10.35 15.94
C LEU A 143 2.04 -10.08 17.44
#